data_AF-A0A6P8TAR4-F1
#
_entry.id   AF-A0A6P8TAR4-F1
#
_cell.length_a   1.000
_cell.length_b   1.000
_cell.length_c   1.000
_cell.angle_alpha   90.00
_cell.angle_beta   90.00
_cell.angle_gamma   90.00
#
_symmetry.space_group_name_H-M   'P 1'
#
loop_
_entity.id
_entity.type
_entity.pdbx_description
1 polymer ?
#
loop_
_entity_poly.entity_id
_entity_poly.type
_entity_poly.pdbx_seq_one_letter_code
_entity_poly.pdbx_strand_id
1 'polypeptide(L)'
;MGLTSGTSCGTAEAIFNKMNEVLEGHSIPWANCVALAVDNASVNLGARNSIKSRVLDQNPSIYVLGCPCHIVHNNAHAGGLVYSEMSGFEVEDFCVDLAYWFKSSTKRKNMLHEKQARCLRLRALCEDPLTEVNLLFYQALLPTFCQFNLLFQRQHPCIYLLHGQVRAFIRKLMSKFLKPAAFRTTSLESVDLQDQENQLPDTQLGIGLTTKSTLIRLHEAGEIPSGDVTKFNKAARGFLLRSTEYALKKLPLNDPLLPHAEFVDFRQRQNSHVDDVLYFVQRYKHLLPFEDPREQDRISDELPNAGGNRYP
;
A
#
# COMPACT_ATOMS: atom_id res chain seq x y z
N MET A 1 -16.80 -13.15 -11.68
CA MET A 1 -17.42 -12.35 -12.75
C MET A 1 -16.35 -12.04 -13.79
N GLY A 2 -16.52 -12.48 -15.03
CA GLY A 2 -15.60 -12.17 -16.13
C GLY A 2 -16.40 -11.76 -17.35
N LEU A 3 -16.48 -10.45 -17.62
CA LEU A 3 -17.02 -9.92 -18.87
C LEU A 3 -15.89 -10.03 -19.92
N THR A 4 -15.79 -11.18 -20.60
CA THR A 4 -14.63 -11.52 -21.45
C THR A 4 -14.85 -11.28 -22.94
N SER A 5 -15.99 -10.71 -23.35
CA SER A 5 -16.26 -10.44 -24.77
C SER A 5 -17.04 -9.14 -24.98
N GLY A 6 -16.73 -8.44 -26.09
CA GLY A 6 -17.36 -7.17 -26.50
C GLY A 6 -16.49 -5.93 -26.27
N THR A 7 -16.61 -4.92 -27.15
CA THR A 7 -15.85 -3.66 -27.09
C THR A 7 -16.19 -2.76 -25.89
N SER A 8 -17.25 -3.07 -25.15
CA SER A 8 -17.73 -2.32 -23.98
C SER A 8 -17.61 -3.09 -22.65
N CYS A 9 -17.00 -4.27 -22.64
CA CYS A 9 -16.99 -5.16 -21.47
C CYS A 9 -16.25 -4.60 -20.24
N GLY A 10 -15.36 -3.62 -20.45
CA GLY A 10 -14.60 -2.94 -19.41
C GLY A 10 -15.15 -1.57 -18.99
N THR A 11 -16.34 -1.17 -19.43
CA THR A 11 -16.93 0.11 -19.00
C THR A 11 -17.52 0.00 -17.60
N ALA A 12 -17.56 1.12 -16.88
CA ALA A 12 -18.18 1.17 -15.56
C ALA A 12 -19.67 0.76 -15.59
N GLU A 13 -20.36 1.07 -16.68
CA GLU A 13 -21.76 0.68 -16.91
C GLU A 13 -21.93 -0.83 -17.03
N ALA A 14 -21.13 -1.47 -17.90
CA ALA A 14 -21.23 -2.90 -18.11
C ALA A 14 -20.92 -3.67 -16.80
N ILE A 15 -19.91 -3.23 -16.07
CA ILE A 15 -19.53 -3.84 -14.78
C ILE A 15 -20.64 -3.62 -13.74
N PHE A 16 -21.15 -2.39 -13.61
CA PHE A 16 -22.21 -2.06 -12.66
C PHE A 16 -23.49 -2.86 -12.96
N ASN A 17 -23.93 -2.94 -14.22
CA ASN A 17 -25.11 -3.71 -14.61
C ASN A 17 -24.95 -5.18 -14.23
N LYS A 18 -23.74 -5.74 -14.38
CA LYS A 18 -23.48 -7.12 -13.95
C LYS A 18 -23.47 -7.29 -12.44
N MET A 19 -22.97 -6.31 -11.69
CA MET A 19 -23.09 -6.30 -10.22
C MET A 19 -24.57 -6.26 -9.80
N ASN A 20 -25.37 -5.42 -10.44
CA ASN A 20 -26.80 -5.30 -10.19
C ASN A 20 -27.54 -6.62 -10.44
N GLU A 21 -27.30 -7.25 -11.59
CA GLU A 21 -27.88 -8.55 -11.94
C GLU A 21 -27.56 -9.63 -10.87
N VAL A 22 -26.32 -9.65 -10.37
CA VAL A 22 -25.92 -10.60 -9.33
C VAL A 22 -26.63 -10.31 -8.00
N LEU A 23 -26.73 -9.05 -7.60
CA LEU A 23 -27.44 -8.67 -6.38
C LEU A 23 -28.95 -8.98 -6.47
N GLU A 24 -29.59 -8.67 -7.60
CA GLU A 24 -30.98 -9.00 -7.89
C GLU A 24 -31.21 -10.52 -7.87
N GLY A 25 -30.33 -11.30 -8.52
CA GLY A 25 -30.39 -12.76 -8.52
C GLY A 25 -30.28 -13.38 -7.12
N HIS A 26 -29.65 -12.69 -6.18
CA HIS A 26 -29.58 -13.08 -4.77
C HIS A 26 -30.59 -12.37 -3.87
N SER A 27 -31.50 -11.57 -4.43
CA SER A 27 -32.48 -10.76 -3.67
C SER A 27 -31.82 -9.86 -2.61
N ILE A 28 -30.68 -9.25 -2.95
CA ILE A 28 -29.94 -8.32 -2.09
C ILE A 28 -30.16 -6.89 -2.61
N PRO A 29 -30.99 -6.06 -1.94
CA PRO A 29 -31.17 -4.67 -2.32
C PRO A 29 -29.86 -3.88 -2.14
N TRP A 30 -29.60 -2.89 -3.01
CA TRP A 30 -28.45 -1.99 -2.85
C TRP A 30 -28.43 -1.26 -1.50
N ALA A 31 -29.60 -0.99 -0.92
CA ALA A 31 -29.72 -0.42 0.42
C ALA A 31 -29.01 -1.28 1.49
N ASN A 32 -28.93 -2.60 1.29
CA ASN A 32 -28.28 -3.53 2.22
C ASN A 32 -26.75 -3.60 2.02
N CYS A 33 -26.23 -3.03 0.94
CA CYS A 33 -24.78 -2.97 0.71
C CYS A 33 -24.14 -1.86 1.56
N VAL A 34 -23.31 -2.25 2.52
CA VAL A 34 -22.67 -1.29 3.45
C VAL A 34 -21.38 -0.69 2.90
N ALA A 35 -20.64 -1.43 2.06
CA ALA A 35 -19.36 -0.98 1.53
C ALA A 35 -19.06 -1.54 0.14
N LEU A 36 -18.28 -0.77 -0.62
CA LEU A 36 -17.68 -1.14 -1.91
C LEU A 36 -16.17 -0.94 -1.83
N ALA A 37 -15.41 -2.02 -2.00
CA ALA A 37 -13.95 -1.98 -2.10
C ALA A 37 -13.53 -2.42 -3.51
N VAL A 38 -12.81 -1.55 -4.23
CA VAL A 38 -12.43 -1.75 -5.64
C VAL A 38 -11.01 -1.27 -5.89
N ASP A 39 -10.39 -1.69 -7.00
CA ASP A 39 -9.11 -1.10 -7.41
C ASP A 39 -9.24 0.41 -7.68
N ASN A 40 -8.11 1.09 -7.84
CA ASN A 40 -8.06 2.55 -7.94
C ASN A 40 -8.14 3.07 -9.39
N ALA A 41 -8.52 2.24 -10.36
CA ALA A 41 -8.67 2.66 -11.74
C ALA A 41 -9.81 3.67 -11.89
N SER A 42 -9.70 4.55 -12.89
CA SER A 42 -10.69 5.60 -13.14
C SER A 42 -12.08 5.03 -13.44
N VAL A 43 -12.18 3.84 -14.05
CA VAL A 43 -13.46 3.15 -14.26
C VAL A 43 -14.17 2.81 -12.95
N ASN A 44 -13.40 2.56 -11.88
CA ASN A 44 -13.93 2.15 -10.58
C ASN A 44 -14.21 3.35 -9.66
N LEU A 45 -13.27 4.28 -9.55
CA LEU A 45 -13.32 5.39 -8.57
C LEU A 45 -13.41 6.79 -9.20
N GLY A 46 -13.47 6.90 -10.52
CA GLY A 46 -13.53 8.19 -11.21
C GLY A 46 -14.70 9.06 -10.76
N ALA A 47 -14.56 10.38 -10.87
CA ALA A 47 -15.60 11.31 -10.43
C ALA A 47 -16.88 11.26 -11.28
N ARG A 48 -16.78 10.77 -12.53
CA ARG A 48 -17.89 10.69 -13.48
C ARG A 48 -17.90 9.32 -14.13
N ASN A 49 -19.09 8.78 -14.36
CA ASN A 49 -19.30 7.51 -15.08
C ASN A 49 -18.41 6.37 -14.58
N SER A 50 -18.31 6.22 -13.26
CA SER A 50 -17.56 5.16 -12.60
C SER A 50 -18.48 4.20 -11.86
N ILE A 51 -17.95 3.05 -11.43
CA ILE A 51 -18.69 2.15 -10.55
C ILE A 51 -19.08 2.89 -9.27
N LYS A 52 -18.15 3.67 -8.68
CA LYS A 52 -18.41 4.50 -7.51
C LYS A 52 -19.62 5.42 -7.72
N SER A 53 -19.67 6.18 -8.80
CA SER A 53 -20.78 7.13 -9.02
C SER A 53 -22.12 6.40 -9.14
N ARG A 54 -22.15 5.31 -9.91
CA ARG A 54 -23.37 4.51 -10.13
C ARG A 54 -23.87 3.83 -8.86
N VAL A 55 -22.95 3.31 -8.03
CA VAL A 55 -23.32 2.68 -6.76
C VAL A 55 -23.81 3.70 -5.74
N LEU A 56 -23.22 4.90 -5.71
CA LEU A 56 -23.71 6.00 -4.87
C LEU A 56 -25.10 6.49 -5.29
N ASP A 57 -25.44 6.45 -6.59
CA ASP A 57 -26.78 6.75 -7.07
C ASP A 57 -27.84 5.75 -6.56
N GLN A 58 -27.45 4.49 -6.31
CA GLN A 58 -28.33 3.45 -5.74
C GLN A 58 -28.39 3.48 -4.21
N ASN A 59 -27.26 3.78 -3.57
CA ASN A 59 -27.14 3.84 -2.11
C ASN A 59 -26.17 4.96 -1.71
N PRO A 60 -26.69 6.16 -1.38
CA PRO A 60 -25.86 7.28 -0.97
C PRO A 60 -25.05 7.05 0.32
N SER A 61 -25.49 6.13 1.18
CA SER A 61 -24.83 5.83 2.46
C SER A 61 -23.67 4.83 2.34
N ILE A 62 -23.52 4.14 1.21
CA ILE A 62 -22.48 3.13 1.02
C ILE A 62 -21.08 3.73 1.22
N TYR A 63 -20.22 3.02 1.94
CA TYR A 63 -18.81 3.39 2.05
C TYR A 63 -18.01 2.91 0.84
N VAL A 64 -17.28 3.79 0.17
CA VAL A 64 -16.48 3.42 -1.01
C VAL A 64 -15.00 3.62 -0.70
N LEU A 65 -14.22 2.54 -0.79
CA LEU A 65 -12.79 2.54 -0.54
C LEU A 65 -12.02 2.01 -1.76
N GLY A 66 -11.02 2.77 -2.19
CA GLY A 66 -10.02 2.28 -3.15
C GLY A 66 -9.02 1.34 -2.50
N CYS A 67 -8.58 0.32 -3.24
CA CYS A 67 -7.73 -0.75 -2.72
C CYS A 67 -6.39 -0.24 -2.15
N PRO A 68 -6.17 -0.32 -0.82
CA PRO A 68 -4.91 0.10 -0.21
C PRO A 68 -3.71 -0.73 -0.69
N CYS A 69 -3.91 -2.03 -0.97
CA CYS A 69 -2.86 -2.91 -1.50
C CYS A 69 -2.37 -2.46 -2.88
N HIS A 70 -3.29 -2.04 -3.75
CA HIS A 70 -2.95 -1.50 -5.06
C HIS A 70 -2.19 -0.18 -4.93
N ILE A 71 -2.58 0.68 -3.98
CA ILE A 71 -1.83 1.90 -3.65
C ILE A 71 -0.40 1.56 -3.18
N VAL A 72 -0.23 0.59 -2.28
CA VAL A 72 1.10 0.17 -1.79
C VAL A 72 1.95 -0.49 -2.87
N HIS A 73 1.34 -1.24 -3.79
CA HIS A 73 2.04 -1.73 -4.98
C HIS A 73 2.57 -0.58 -5.85
N ASN A 74 1.71 0.37 -6.19
CA ASN A 74 2.11 1.55 -6.98
C ASN A 74 3.11 2.44 -6.24
N ASN A 75 3.09 2.43 -4.90
CA ASN A 75 4.05 3.13 -4.07
C ASN A 75 5.47 2.57 -4.27
N ALA A 76 5.63 1.24 -4.17
CA ALA A 76 6.91 0.59 -4.40
C ALA A 76 7.43 0.87 -5.84
N HIS A 77 6.54 0.81 -6.83
CA HIS A 77 6.87 1.11 -8.22
C HIS A 77 7.30 2.58 -8.39
N ALA A 78 6.59 3.54 -7.78
CA ALA A 78 6.97 4.95 -7.81
C ALA A 78 8.35 5.21 -7.19
N GLY A 79 8.69 4.54 -6.09
CA GLY A 79 10.04 4.57 -5.53
C GLY A 79 11.07 3.93 -6.47
N GLY A 80 10.71 2.81 -7.11
CA GLY A 80 11.56 2.08 -8.05
C GLY A 80 11.97 2.92 -9.27
N LEU A 81 11.04 3.69 -9.83
CA LEU A 81 11.32 4.59 -10.97
C LEU A 81 12.41 5.62 -10.63
N VAL A 82 12.31 6.28 -9.47
CA VAL A 82 13.31 7.24 -9.01
C VAL A 82 14.64 6.54 -8.74
N TYR A 83 14.60 5.37 -8.12
CA TYR A 83 15.81 4.60 -7.84
C TYR A 83 16.56 4.25 -9.13
N SER A 84 15.85 3.78 -10.14
CA SER A 84 16.46 3.42 -11.41
C SER A 84 17.01 4.63 -12.16
N GLU A 85 16.24 5.73 -12.24
CA GLU A 85 16.73 6.96 -12.89
C GLU A 85 18.07 7.42 -12.29
N MET A 86 18.22 7.28 -10.97
CA MET A 86 19.42 7.70 -10.26
C MET A 86 20.55 6.65 -10.26
N SER A 87 20.23 5.36 -10.19
CA SER A 87 21.22 4.27 -10.08
C SER A 87 21.64 3.70 -11.44
N GLY A 88 20.75 3.74 -12.43
CA GLY A 88 20.84 3.01 -13.69
C GLY A 88 20.38 1.55 -13.60
N PHE A 89 19.77 1.13 -12.49
CA PHE A 89 19.35 -0.25 -12.26
C PHE A 89 17.81 -0.38 -12.16
N GLU A 90 17.21 -1.03 -13.17
CA GLU A 90 15.80 -1.41 -13.17
C GLU A 90 15.60 -2.86 -12.73
N VAL A 91 15.08 -3.06 -11.52
CA VAL A 91 14.85 -4.41 -10.98
C VAL A 91 13.78 -5.19 -11.76
N GLU A 92 12.76 -4.51 -12.28
CA GLU A 92 11.68 -5.16 -13.03
C GLU A 92 12.21 -5.72 -14.36
N ASP A 93 12.96 -4.91 -15.12
CA ASP A 93 13.60 -5.34 -16.36
C ASP A 93 14.60 -6.47 -16.14
N PHE A 94 15.40 -6.40 -15.07
CA PHE A 94 16.30 -7.48 -14.69
C PHE A 94 15.54 -8.79 -14.42
N CYS A 95 14.48 -8.75 -13.61
CA CYS A 95 13.65 -9.91 -13.32
C CYS A 95 12.97 -10.47 -14.57
N VAL A 96 12.47 -9.61 -15.45
CA VAL A 96 11.86 -10.00 -16.73
C VAL A 96 12.88 -10.69 -17.63
N ASP A 97 14.07 -10.11 -17.78
CA ASP A 97 15.13 -10.69 -18.61
C ASP A 97 15.58 -12.05 -18.05
N LEU A 98 15.71 -12.19 -16.73
CA LEU A 98 15.98 -13.48 -16.07
C LEU A 98 14.86 -14.50 -16.31
N ALA A 99 13.60 -14.11 -16.13
CA ALA A 99 12.45 -15.00 -16.32
C ALA A 99 12.37 -15.49 -17.78
N TYR A 100 12.58 -14.61 -18.74
CA TYR A 100 12.61 -14.97 -20.15
C TYR A 100 13.81 -15.83 -20.52
N TRP A 101 14.97 -15.58 -19.91
CA TRP A 101 16.12 -16.45 -20.02
C TRP A 101 15.70 -17.86 -19.61
N PHE A 102 15.30 -18.09 -18.36
CA PHE A 102 14.90 -19.43 -17.89
C PHE A 102 13.74 -20.05 -18.68
N LYS A 103 12.70 -19.30 -19.03
CA LYS A 103 11.58 -19.78 -19.87
C LYS A 103 12.06 -20.27 -21.24
N SER A 104 13.04 -19.60 -21.83
CA SER A 104 13.59 -19.99 -23.12
C SER A 104 14.59 -21.16 -23.00
N SER A 105 14.99 -21.57 -21.79
CA SER A 105 15.96 -22.67 -21.54
C SER A 105 15.57 -23.98 -22.20
N THR A 106 14.30 -24.35 -22.14
CA THR A 106 13.79 -25.59 -22.72
C THR A 106 13.76 -25.55 -24.25
N LYS A 107 13.67 -24.36 -24.86
CA LYS A 107 13.76 -24.14 -26.33
C LYS A 107 15.19 -23.89 -26.82
N ARG A 108 16.17 -23.77 -25.92
CA ARG A 108 17.55 -23.36 -26.19
C ARG A 108 18.50 -24.50 -26.60
N LYS A 109 18.02 -25.73 -26.78
CA LYS A 109 18.87 -26.84 -27.26
C LYS A 109 19.47 -26.61 -28.66
N ASN A 110 18.96 -25.67 -29.47
CA ASN A 110 19.37 -25.53 -30.88
C ASN A 110 19.84 -24.13 -31.34
N MET A 111 19.84 -23.06 -30.53
CA MET A 111 20.32 -21.74 -31.01
C MET A 111 20.94 -20.88 -29.90
N LEU A 112 22.25 -21.03 -29.67
CA LEU A 112 23.06 -19.98 -29.06
C LEU A 112 23.30 -18.89 -30.12
N HIS A 113 22.45 -17.88 -30.17
CA HIS A 113 22.90 -16.57 -30.63
C HIS A 113 23.31 -15.78 -29.39
N GLU A 114 24.57 -15.91 -28.97
CA GLU A 114 25.21 -15.13 -27.90
C GLU A 114 25.08 -13.61 -28.10
N LYS A 115 24.66 -13.18 -29.30
CA LYS A 115 24.42 -11.78 -29.70
C LYS A 115 23.01 -11.26 -29.41
N GLN A 116 22.12 -12.03 -28.76
CA GLN A 116 20.81 -11.49 -28.37
C GLN A 116 20.99 -10.40 -27.31
N ALA A 117 20.39 -9.21 -27.54
CA ALA A 117 20.52 -8.04 -26.66
C ALA A 117 20.24 -8.35 -25.17
N ARG A 118 19.27 -9.22 -24.89
CA ARG A 118 18.95 -9.68 -23.52
C ARG A 118 20.12 -10.42 -22.86
N CYS A 119 20.83 -11.27 -23.59
CA CYS A 119 21.96 -12.04 -23.04
C CYS A 119 23.13 -11.10 -22.71
N LEU A 120 23.36 -10.10 -23.56
CA LEU A 120 24.38 -9.07 -23.34
C LEU A 120 24.05 -8.21 -22.13
N ARG A 121 22.79 -7.78 -21.96
CA ARG A 121 22.34 -7.05 -20.77
C ARG A 121 22.49 -7.86 -19.49
N LEU A 122 22.03 -9.12 -19.50
CA LEU A 122 22.16 -9.99 -18.33
C LEU A 122 23.63 -10.23 -17.97
N ARG A 123 24.50 -10.47 -18.95
CA ARG A 123 25.94 -10.60 -18.71
C ARG A 123 26.50 -9.33 -18.07
N ALA A 124 26.24 -8.16 -18.65
CA ALA A 124 26.72 -6.89 -18.14
C ALA A 124 26.25 -6.63 -16.69
N LEU A 125 24.99 -6.91 -16.39
CA LEU A 125 24.45 -6.79 -15.03
C LEU A 125 25.08 -7.81 -14.08
N CYS A 126 25.32 -9.05 -14.51
CA CYS A 126 25.98 -10.05 -13.66
C CYS A 126 27.47 -9.76 -13.43
N GLU A 127 28.13 -9.03 -14.33
CA GLU A 127 29.53 -8.60 -14.19
C GLU A 127 29.69 -7.33 -13.35
N ASP A 128 28.62 -6.54 -13.19
CA ASP A 128 28.62 -5.32 -12.36
C ASP A 128 28.52 -5.66 -10.86
N PRO A 129 29.54 -5.34 -10.03
CA PRO A 129 29.51 -5.57 -8.59
C PRO A 129 28.33 -4.87 -7.88
N LEU A 130 27.83 -3.74 -8.41
CA LEU A 130 26.70 -3.03 -7.83
C LEU A 130 25.37 -3.78 -7.98
N THR A 131 25.25 -4.71 -8.94
CA THR A 131 24.03 -5.50 -9.11
C THR A 131 23.68 -6.27 -7.83
N GLU A 132 24.67 -6.86 -7.16
CA GLU A 132 24.45 -7.54 -5.87
C GLU A 132 23.90 -6.56 -4.83
N VAL A 133 24.50 -5.37 -4.71
CA VAL A 133 24.08 -4.34 -3.75
C VAL A 133 22.65 -3.88 -4.04
N ASN A 134 22.31 -3.64 -5.30
CA ASN A 134 20.97 -3.22 -5.72
C ASN A 134 19.93 -4.30 -5.38
N LEU A 135 20.22 -5.57 -5.66
CA LEU A 135 19.33 -6.68 -5.32
C LEU A 135 19.15 -6.85 -3.80
N LEU A 136 20.23 -6.73 -3.03
CA LEU A 136 20.17 -6.76 -1.56
C LEU A 136 19.34 -5.61 -0.99
N PHE A 137 19.42 -4.42 -1.60
CA PHE A 137 18.57 -3.29 -1.25
C PHE A 137 17.09 -3.61 -1.43
N TYR A 138 16.69 -4.11 -2.60
CA TYR A 138 15.30 -4.52 -2.84
C TYR A 138 14.87 -5.66 -1.90
N GLN A 139 15.72 -6.66 -1.68
CA GLN A 139 15.46 -7.76 -0.73
C GLN A 139 15.18 -7.23 0.68
N ALA A 140 15.92 -6.23 1.14
CA ALA A 140 15.74 -5.64 2.46
C ALA A 140 14.49 -4.74 2.55
N LEU A 141 14.10 -4.11 1.44
CA LEU A 141 13.08 -3.07 1.44
C LEU A 141 11.68 -3.59 1.11
N LEU A 142 11.55 -4.46 0.09
CA LEU A 142 10.28 -5.01 -0.38
C LEU A 142 9.42 -5.65 0.72
N PRO A 143 9.95 -6.34 1.75
CA PRO A 143 9.15 -6.84 2.86
C PRO A 143 8.30 -5.77 3.56
N THR A 144 8.74 -4.51 3.56
CA THR A 144 7.96 -3.38 4.12
C THR A 144 6.64 -3.18 3.39
N PHE A 145 6.62 -3.41 2.07
CA PHE A 145 5.46 -3.27 1.20
C PHE A 145 4.63 -4.57 1.16
N CYS A 146 5.31 -5.72 1.04
CA CYS A 146 4.64 -7.02 0.95
C CYS A 146 3.87 -7.38 2.23
N GLN A 147 4.38 -7.05 3.41
CA GLN A 147 3.69 -7.33 4.68
C GLN A 147 2.33 -6.63 4.76
N PHE A 148 2.25 -5.39 4.26
CA PHE A 148 0.99 -4.65 4.18
C PHE A 148 -0.01 -5.37 3.26
N ASN A 149 0.44 -5.78 2.07
CA ASN A 149 -0.41 -6.49 1.12
C ASN A 149 -0.88 -7.85 1.68
N LEU A 150 0.01 -8.64 2.27
CA LEU A 150 -0.33 -9.92 2.89
C LEU A 150 -1.39 -9.76 4.00
N LEU A 151 -1.34 -8.67 4.76
CA LEU A 151 -2.32 -8.40 5.81
C LEU A 151 -3.70 -8.08 5.23
N PHE A 152 -3.78 -7.21 4.22
CA PHE A 152 -5.06 -6.72 3.68
C PHE A 152 -5.62 -7.57 2.52
N GLN A 153 -4.87 -8.54 2.02
CA GLN A 153 -5.32 -9.56 1.07
C GLN A 153 -5.78 -10.86 1.75
N ARG A 154 -5.76 -10.92 3.09
CA ARG A 154 -6.29 -12.06 3.84
C ARG A 154 -7.81 -12.15 3.68
N GLN A 155 -8.35 -13.35 3.86
CA GLN A 155 -9.80 -13.58 3.76
C GLN A 155 -10.63 -12.95 4.90
N HIS A 156 -10.02 -12.74 6.06
CA HIS A 156 -10.70 -12.20 7.24
C HIS A 156 -10.85 -10.68 7.19
N PRO A 157 -11.99 -10.12 7.66
CA PRO A 157 -12.18 -8.68 7.77
C PRO A 157 -11.01 -8.01 8.51
N CYS A 158 -10.57 -6.86 7.99
CA CYS A 158 -9.39 -6.15 8.51
C CYS A 158 -9.50 -4.63 8.41
N ILE A 159 -10.67 -4.08 8.09
CA ILE A 159 -10.85 -2.61 7.96
C ILE A 159 -10.47 -1.87 9.25
N TYR A 160 -10.76 -2.46 10.40
CA TYR A 160 -10.40 -1.95 11.73
C TYR A 160 -8.89 -1.84 11.98
N LEU A 161 -8.06 -2.55 11.19
CA LEU A 161 -6.60 -2.43 11.26
C LEU A 161 -6.07 -1.35 10.31
N LEU A 162 -6.87 -0.93 9.32
CA LEU A 162 -6.36 -0.17 8.18
C LEU A 162 -5.77 1.17 8.59
N HIS A 163 -6.45 1.93 9.44
CA HIS A 163 -5.98 3.23 9.91
C HIS A 163 -4.62 3.11 10.63
N GLY A 164 -4.54 2.27 11.67
CA GLY A 164 -3.29 2.00 12.38
C GLY A 164 -2.15 1.48 11.49
N GLN A 165 -2.44 0.57 10.56
CA GLN A 165 -1.42 -0.03 9.69
C GLN A 165 -0.93 0.91 8.59
N VAL A 166 -1.78 1.79 8.04
CA VAL A 166 -1.35 2.86 7.12
C VAL A 166 -0.38 3.80 7.83
N ARG A 167 -0.71 4.23 9.05
CA ARG A 167 0.15 5.10 9.86
C ARG A 167 1.48 4.40 10.21
N ALA A 168 1.43 3.13 10.60
CA ALA A 168 2.61 2.34 10.90
C ALA A 168 3.52 2.15 9.66
N PHE A 169 2.92 1.87 8.50
CA PHE A 169 3.64 1.73 7.23
C PHE A 169 4.40 3.01 6.88
N ILE A 170 3.74 4.17 6.94
CA ILE A 170 4.36 5.47 6.64
C ILE A 170 5.49 5.79 7.63
N ARG A 171 5.26 5.59 8.93
CA ARG A 171 6.33 5.77 9.94
C ARG A 171 7.52 4.85 9.71
N LYS A 172 7.29 3.62 9.25
CA LYS A 172 8.34 2.65 8.91
C LYS A 172 9.14 3.07 7.66
N LEU A 173 8.52 3.78 6.71
CA LEU A 173 9.25 4.41 5.61
C LEU A 173 10.07 5.61 6.09
N MET A 174 9.45 6.53 6.84
CA MET A 174 10.11 7.70 7.44
C MET A 174 11.33 7.31 8.27
N SER A 175 11.22 6.28 9.12
CA SER A 175 12.32 5.83 9.98
C SER A 175 13.55 5.34 9.24
N LYS A 176 13.48 5.11 7.93
CA LYS A 176 14.62 4.69 7.10
C LYS A 176 15.48 5.87 6.63
N PHE A 177 15.00 7.11 6.70
CA PHE A 177 15.77 8.26 6.22
C PHE A 177 15.60 9.53 7.06
N LEU A 178 14.69 9.54 8.03
CA LEU A 178 14.48 10.63 8.99
C LEU A 178 14.89 10.23 10.41
N LYS A 179 15.33 11.21 11.19
CA LYS A 179 15.56 11.09 12.62
C LYS A 179 14.22 10.83 13.32
N PRO A 180 14.13 9.90 14.30
CA PRO A 180 12.87 9.62 15.00
C PRO A 180 12.21 10.84 15.65
N ALA A 181 13.00 11.83 16.07
CA ALA A 181 12.49 13.06 16.67
C ALA A 181 11.59 13.88 15.71
N ALA A 182 11.80 13.75 14.39
CA ALA A 182 11.08 14.55 13.39
C ALA A 182 9.60 14.13 13.23
N PHE A 183 9.27 12.86 13.47
CA PHE A 183 7.95 12.29 13.13
C PHE A 183 7.28 11.49 14.25
N ARG A 184 7.89 11.42 15.45
CA ARG A 184 7.33 10.66 16.57
C ARG A 184 6.03 11.27 17.12
N THR A 185 6.03 12.59 17.33
CA THR A 185 4.90 13.35 17.91
C THR A 185 4.20 14.24 16.89
N THR A 186 4.85 14.49 15.76
CA THR A 186 4.33 15.29 14.65
C THR A 186 3.25 14.53 13.89
N SER A 187 2.22 15.22 13.40
CA SER A 187 1.26 14.63 12.46
C SER A 187 1.98 14.20 11.19
N LEU A 188 1.64 13.06 10.62
CA LEU A 188 2.39 12.48 9.49
C LEU A 188 2.37 13.41 8.27
N GLU A 189 1.27 14.13 8.08
CA GLU A 189 1.00 15.05 6.99
C GLU A 189 1.81 16.35 7.09
N SER A 190 2.26 16.71 8.30
CA SER A 190 3.02 17.94 8.57
C SER A 190 4.52 17.71 8.70
N VAL A 191 5.00 16.47 8.55
CA VAL A 191 6.44 16.18 8.57
C VAL A 191 7.07 16.70 7.28
N ASP A 192 8.02 17.63 7.41
CA ASP A 192 8.86 18.03 6.28
C ASP A 192 9.87 16.92 5.97
N LEU A 193 9.67 16.24 4.83
CA LEU A 193 10.55 15.16 4.40
C LEU A 193 11.88 15.66 3.84
N GLN A 194 11.98 16.94 3.47
CA GLN A 194 13.13 17.55 2.80
C GLN A 194 14.07 18.29 3.76
N ASP A 195 13.63 18.53 5.00
CA ASP A 195 14.44 19.20 6.02
C ASP A 195 15.72 18.41 6.32
N GLN A 196 16.85 18.99 5.93
CA GLN A 196 18.17 18.38 6.06
C GLN A 196 18.57 18.15 7.51
N GLU A 197 18.11 18.98 8.45
CA GLU A 197 18.39 18.81 9.87
C GLU A 197 17.68 17.58 10.44
N ASN A 198 16.55 17.22 9.86
CA ASN A 198 15.75 16.07 10.28
C ASN A 198 16.07 14.78 9.50
N GLN A 199 16.82 14.87 8.40
CA GLN A 199 17.29 13.72 7.65
C GLN A 199 18.47 13.01 8.33
N LEU A 200 18.50 11.69 8.22
CA LEU A 200 19.66 10.88 8.57
C LEU A 200 20.77 11.10 7.54
N PRO A 201 22.05 11.04 7.92
CA PRO A 201 23.14 10.98 6.95
C PRO A 201 23.05 9.70 6.10
N ASP A 202 23.60 9.73 4.89
CA ASP A 202 23.56 8.61 3.93
C ASP A 202 24.06 7.27 4.53
N THR A 203 25.09 7.34 5.37
CA THR A 203 25.65 6.17 6.08
C THR A 203 24.66 5.51 7.06
N GLN A 204 23.64 6.25 7.51
CA GLN A 204 22.65 5.80 8.49
C GLN A 204 21.31 5.42 7.87
N LEU A 205 21.15 5.47 6.55
CA LEU A 205 19.90 5.07 5.88
C LEU A 205 19.48 3.62 6.20
N GLY A 206 18.18 3.38 6.33
CA GLY A 206 17.58 2.08 6.65
C GLY A 206 17.45 1.14 5.45
N ILE A 207 18.57 0.85 4.78
CA ILE A 207 18.67 0.10 3.51
C ILE A 207 18.96 -1.41 3.67
N GLY A 208 19.04 -1.91 4.91
CA GLY A 208 19.40 -3.30 5.24
C GLY A 208 20.87 -3.46 5.61
N LEU A 209 21.17 -4.32 6.58
CA LEU A 209 22.53 -4.53 7.08
C LEU A 209 23.43 -5.17 6.01
N THR A 210 22.95 -6.23 5.37
CA THR A 210 23.70 -6.92 4.31
C THR A 210 24.03 -5.98 3.15
N THR A 211 23.06 -5.16 2.71
CA THR A 211 23.26 -4.12 1.69
C THR A 211 24.41 -3.18 2.06
N LYS A 212 24.41 -2.65 3.29
CA LYS A 212 25.46 -1.75 3.79
C LYS A 212 26.82 -2.44 3.83
N SER A 213 26.88 -3.64 4.43
CA SER A 213 28.11 -4.38 4.57
C SER A 213 28.71 -4.76 3.21
N THR A 214 27.89 -5.17 2.24
CA THR A 214 28.37 -5.46 0.88
C THR A 214 28.87 -4.21 0.18
N LEU A 215 28.15 -3.07 0.26
CA LEU A 215 28.58 -1.81 -0.34
C LEU A 215 29.92 -1.33 0.23
N ILE A 216 30.08 -1.38 1.56
CA ILE A 216 31.34 -1.01 2.23
C ILE A 216 32.47 -1.96 1.81
N ARG A 217 32.23 -3.27 1.85
CA ARG A 217 33.21 -4.30 1.46
C ARG A 217 33.72 -4.08 0.04
N LEU A 218 32.82 -3.87 -0.93
CA LEU A 218 33.20 -3.62 -2.32
C LEU A 218 34.02 -2.33 -2.46
N HIS A 219 33.67 -1.29 -1.71
CA HIS A 219 34.40 -0.03 -1.74
C HIS A 219 35.82 -0.16 -1.15
N GLU A 220 35.93 -0.80 0.02
CA GLU A 220 37.22 -1.03 0.71
C GLU A 220 38.14 -1.96 -0.10
N ALA A 221 37.56 -2.92 -0.83
CA ALA A 221 38.30 -3.79 -1.75
C ALA A 221 38.74 -3.09 -3.06
N GLY A 222 38.30 -1.85 -3.30
CA GLY A 222 38.58 -1.11 -4.53
C GLY A 222 37.80 -1.60 -5.75
N GLU A 223 36.79 -2.45 -5.56
CA GLU A 223 35.92 -2.97 -6.62
C GLU A 223 34.94 -1.90 -7.13
N ILE A 224 34.58 -0.93 -6.28
CA ILE A 224 33.75 0.21 -6.65
C ILE A 224 34.35 1.56 -6.15
N PRO A 225 34.28 2.63 -6.95
CA PRO A 225 34.71 3.97 -6.56
C PRO A 225 33.77 4.63 -5.54
N SER A 226 34.26 5.62 -4.79
CA SER A 226 33.43 6.40 -3.83
C SER A 226 32.26 7.12 -4.51
N GLY A 227 32.37 7.43 -5.80
CA GLY A 227 31.30 8.01 -6.61
C GLY A 227 30.08 7.09 -6.70
N ASP A 228 30.31 5.78 -6.85
CA ASP A 228 29.25 4.78 -6.92
C ASP A 228 28.55 4.57 -5.58
N VAL A 229 29.31 4.59 -4.48
CA VAL A 229 28.75 4.58 -3.13
C VAL A 229 27.83 5.79 -2.91
N THR A 230 28.26 6.97 -3.35
CA THR A 230 27.47 8.20 -3.25
C THR A 230 26.22 8.12 -4.13
N LYS A 231 26.36 7.65 -5.38
CA LYS A 231 25.26 7.47 -6.34
C LYS A 231 24.21 6.51 -5.79
N PHE A 232 24.63 5.36 -5.28
CA PHE A 232 23.74 4.36 -4.67
C PHE A 232 22.98 4.94 -3.48
N ASN A 233 23.67 5.61 -2.54
CA ASN A 233 23.01 6.17 -1.36
C ASN A 233 21.99 7.26 -1.72
N LYS A 234 22.31 8.12 -2.69
CA LYS A 234 21.37 9.10 -3.23
C LYS A 234 20.16 8.43 -3.87
N ALA A 235 20.36 7.38 -4.67
CA ALA A 235 19.26 6.62 -5.27
C ALA A 235 18.37 5.95 -4.22
N ALA A 236 18.97 5.33 -3.20
CA ALA A 236 18.24 4.71 -2.09
C ALA A 236 17.43 5.73 -1.29
N ARG A 237 17.99 6.91 -1.02
CA ARG A 237 17.25 8.03 -0.40
C ARG A 237 16.09 8.49 -1.29
N GLY A 238 16.34 8.66 -2.59
CA GLY A 238 15.32 9.03 -3.57
C GLY A 238 14.13 8.06 -3.58
N PHE A 239 14.41 6.75 -3.56
CA PHE A 239 13.37 5.72 -3.41
C PHE A 239 12.52 5.96 -2.15
N LEU A 240 13.17 6.09 -0.98
CA LEU A 240 12.50 6.18 0.31
C LEU A 240 11.64 7.46 0.43
N LEU A 241 12.20 8.57 -0.02
CA LEU A 241 11.53 9.85 -0.08
C LEU A 241 10.28 9.75 -0.98
N ARG A 242 10.46 9.30 -2.22
CA ARG A 242 9.37 9.22 -3.19
C ARG A 242 8.26 8.27 -2.73
N SER A 243 8.63 7.14 -2.15
CA SER A 243 7.69 6.17 -1.56
C SER A 243 6.89 6.81 -0.44
N THR A 244 7.54 7.58 0.44
CA THR A 244 6.87 8.25 1.58
C THR A 244 5.90 9.32 1.09
N GLU A 245 6.31 10.17 0.14
CA GLU A 245 5.43 11.17 -0.49
C GLU A 245 4.20 10.52 -1.15
N TYR A 246 4.41 9.44 -1.90
CA TYR A 246 3.31 8.72 -2.54
C TYR A 246 2.35 8.15 -1.50
N ALA A 247 2.88 7.61 -0.39
CA ALA A 247 2.09 7.03 0.69
C ALA A 247 1.20 8.09 1.35
N LEU A 248 1.81 9.21 1.77
CA LEU A 248 1.12 10.35 2.38
C LEU A 248 0.02 10.91 1.48
N LYS A 249 0.27 10.95 0.16
CA LYS A 249 -0.68 11.51 -0.81
C LYS A 249 -1.83 10.57 -1.17
N LYS A 250 -1.59 9.25 -1.20
CA LYS A 250 -2.52 8.29 -1.82
C LYS A 250 -3.20 7.34 -0.85
N LEU A 251 -2.59 7.05 0.30
CA LEU A 251 -3.23 6.21 1.32
C LEU A 251 -4.33 6.99 2.06
N PRO A 252 -5.36 6.29 2.56
CA PRO A 252 -6.51 6.91 3.22
C PRO A 252 -6.19 7.36 4.66
N LEU A 253 -5.21 8.25 4.83
CA LEU A 253 -4.78 8.74 6.15
C LEU A 253 -5.87 9.51 6.89
N ASN A 254 -6.57 10.37 6.15
CA ASN A 254 -7.60 11.27 6.67
C ASN A 254 -9.01 10.76 6.34
N ASP A 255 -9.18 9.45 6.10
CA ASP A 255 -10.49 8.87 5.89
C ASP A 255 -11.27 8.92 7.22
N PRO A 256 -12.45 9.56 7.27
CA PRO A 256 -13.16 9.77 8.53
C PRO A 256 -13.77 8.49 9.11
N LEU A 257 -14.00 7.44 8.30
CA LEU A 257 -14.60 6.19 8.78
C LEU A 257 -13.56 5.29 9.45
N LEU A 258 -12.31 5.29 8.95
CA LEU A 258 -11.31 4.32 9.39
C LEU A 258 -10.91 4.44 10.88
N PRO A 259 -10.77 5.64 11.48
CA PRO A 259 -10.55 5.77 12.92
C PRO A 259 -11.69 5.17 13.73
N HIS A 260 -12.95 5.45 13.34
CA HIS A 260 -14.10 4.86 14.01
C HIS A 260 -14.13 3.35 13.85
N ALA A 261 -13.72 2.79 12.70
CA ALA A 261 -13.73 1.34 12.50
C ALA A 261 -12.82 0.55 13.48
N GLU A 262 -11.90 1.22 14.19
CA GLU A 262 -10.99 0.57 15.15
C GLU A 262 -11.74 -0.07 16.34
N PHE A 263 -12.96 0.36 16.67
CA PHE A 263 -13.75 -0.21 17.77
C PHE A 263 -14.07 -1.71 17.58
N VAL A 264 -14.03 -2.19 16.34
CA VAL A 264 -14.24 -3.61 16.00
C VAL A 264 -13.07 -4.48 16.50
N ASP A 265 -11.90 -3.91 16.78
CA ASP A 265 -10.81 -4.66 17.41
C ASP A 265 -11.13 -4.94 18.88
N PHE A 266 -11.55 -6.17 19.17
CA PHE A 266 -11.83 -6.61 20.54
C PHE A 266 -10.69 -6.33 21.52
N ARG A 267 -9.43 -6.35 21.05
CA ARG A 267 -8.25 -6.10 21.90
C ARG A 267 -8.09 -4.62 22.27
N GLN A 268 -8.72 -3.73 21.52
CA GLN A 268 -8.66 -2.28 21.73
C GLN A 268 -10.01 -1.68 22.11
N ARG A 269 -11.04 -2.52 22.33
CA ARG A 269 -12.40 -2.09 22.68
C ARG A 269 -12.47 -1.19 23.91
N GLN A 270 -11.53 -1.35 24.84
CA GLN A 270 -11.38 -0.49 26.03
C GLN A 270 -10.97 0.96 25.71
N ASN A 271 -10.41 1.21 24.52
CA ASN A 271 -10.02 2.53 24.03
C ASN A 271 -11.08 3.12 23.10
N SER A 272 -12.18 2.41 22.86
CA SER A 272 -13.24 2.85 21.95
C SER A 272 -14.23 3.75 22.68
N HIS A 273 -14.78 4.70 21.94
CA HIS A 273 -15.79 5.63 22.44
C HIS A 273 -17.16 5.32 21.86
N VAL A 274 -18.21 5.72 22.57
CA VAL A 274 -19.60 5.59 22.08
C VAL A 274 -19.78 6.28 20.73
N ASP A 275 -19.07 7.40 20.52
CA ASP A 275 -19.02 8.13 19.25
C ASP A 275 -18.60 7.26 18.06
N ASP A 276 -17.73 6.26 18.27
CA ASP A 276 -17.29 5.35 17.21
C ASP A 276 -18.44 4.48 16.70
N VAL A 277 -19.30 3.99 17.59
CA VAL A 277 -20.47 3.19 17.21
C VAL A 277 -21.56 4.09 16.66
N LEU A 278 -21.80 5.25 17.29
CA LEU A 278 -22.78 6.22 16.81
C LEU A 278 -22.47 6.69 15.39
N TYR A 279 -21.21 6.79 15.01
CA TYR A 279 -20.81 7.09 13.62
C TYR A 279 -21.45 6.11 12.63
N PHE A 280 -21.41 4.81 12.90
CA PHE A 280 -21.97 3.79 12.01
C PHE A 280 -23.50 3.71 12.07
N VAL A 281 -24.09 3.89 13.25
CA VAL A 281 -25.55 4.00 13.40
C VAL A 281 -26.09 5.17 12.57
N GLN A 282 -25.42 6.33 12.66
CA GLN A 282 -25.81 7.52 11.91
C GLN A 282 -25.57 7.39 10.41
N ARG A 283 -24.50 6.69 10.01
CA ARG A 283 -24.20 6.43 8.59
C ARG A 283 -25.20 5.47 7.95
N TYR A 284 -25.60 4.42 8.66
CA TYR A 284 -26.45 3.35 8.15
C TYR A 284 -27.82 3.31 8.84
N LYS A 285 -28.43 4.48 9.10
CA LYS A 285 -29.73 4.61 9.81
C LYS A 285 -30.83 3.72 9.23
N HIS A 286 -30.84 3.55 7.91
CA HIS A 286 -31.82 2.70 7.21
C HIS A 286 -31.64 1.19 7.48
N LEU A 287 -30.45 0.76 7.93
CA LEU A 287 -30.16 -0.62 8.34
C LEU A 287 -30.12 -0.78 9.86
N LEU A 288 -29.83 0.29 10.58
CA LEU A 288 -29.68 0.35 12.04
C LEU A 288 -30.67 1.38 12.61
N PRO A 289 -32.00 1.09 12.58
CA PRO A 289 -33.04 2.05 12.96
C PRO A 289 -33.19 2.14 14.49
N PHE A 290 -32.10 2.44 15.19
CA PHE A 290 -32.09 2.68 16.64
C PHE A 290 -32.68 4.06 16.96
N GLU A 291 -33.97 4.24 16.67
CA GLU A 291 -34.70 5.50 16.85
C GLU A 291 -35.36 5.59 18.24
N ASP A 292 -35.58 4.47 18.93
CA ASP A 292 -36.12 4.46 20.30
C ASP A 292 -35.03 4.84 21.32
N PRO A 293 -35.29 5.80 22.23
CA PRO A 293 -34.31 6.22 23.24
C PRO A 293 -33.75 5.06 24.08
N ARG A 294 -34.54 4.03 24.38
CA ARG A 294 -34.08 2.87 25.15
C ARG A 294 -33.14 1.98 24.35
N GLU A 295 -33.27 1.96 23.03
CA GLU A 295 -32.32 1.26 22.15
C GLU A 295 -31.01 2.02 22.07
N GLN A 296 -31.06 3.35 22.02
CA GLN A 296 -29.85 4.19 22.07
C GLN A 296 -29.11 4.06 23.41
N ASP A 297 -29.83 4.02 24.53
CA ASP A 297 -29.24 3.78 25.85
C ASP A 297 -28.53 2.41 25.92
N ARG A 298 -29.14 1.37 25.35
CA ARG A 298 -28.52 0.02 25.28
C ARG A 298 -27.23 -0.01 24.48
N ILE A 299 -27.10 0.79 23.41
CA ILE A 299 -25.86 0.89 22.64
C ILE A 299 -24.73 1.42 23.53
N SER A 300 -25.03 2.39 24.39
CA SER A 300 -24.08 2.91 25.37
C SER A 300 -23.69 1.86 26.40
N ASP A 301 -24.64 1.02 26.85
CA ASP A 301 -24.41 -0.02 27.85
C ASP A 301 -23.59 -1.21 27.31
N GLU A 302 -23.72 -1.54 26.02
CA GLU A 302 -22.99 -2.64 25.38
C GLU A 302 -21.52 -2.30 25.08
N LEU A 303 -21.15 -1.02 25.09
CA LEU A 303 -19.75 -0.61 25.05
C LEU A 303 -19.21 -0.54 26.48
N PRO A 304 -18.13 -1.29 26.80
CA PRO A 304 -17.50 -1.13 28.11
C PRO A 304 -17.02 0.32 28.24
N ASN A 305 -17.65 1.07 29.14
CA ASN A 305 -17.27 2.45 29.45
C ASN A 305 -15.74 2.56 29.58
N ALA A 306 -15.10 3.38 28.75
CA ALA A 306 -13.69 3.76 28.85
C ALA A 306 -13.32 4.50 30.16
N GLY A 307 -14.18 4.46 31.18
CA GLY A 307 -14.03 5.10 32.48
C GLY A 307 -14.63 4.33 33.66
N GLY A 308 -14.88 3.03 33.53
CA GLY A 308 -15.40 2.21 34.62
C GLY A 308 -14.33 1.85 35.66
N ASN A 309 -14.15 2.74 36.65
CA ASN A 309 -13.49 2.43 37.92
C ASN A 309 -13.93 1.04 38.42
N ARG A 310 -13.01 0.10 38.52
CA ARG A 310 -13.21 -1.08 39.35
C ARG A 310 -13.19 -0.61 40.80
N TYR A 311 -14.32 -0.69 41.48
CA TYR A 311 -14.39 -0.70 42.93
C TYR A 311 -15.36 -1.80 43.36
N PRO A 312 -15.06 -2.50 44.47
CA PRO A 312 -13.85 -3.25 44.79
C PRO A 312 -13.92 -4.71 44.32
#